data_AF-A0A8J5T142-F1
#
_entry.id   AF-A0A8J5T142-F1
#
_cell.length_a   1.000
_cell.length_b   1.000
_cell.length_c   1.000
_cell.angle_alpha   90.00
_cell.angle_beta   90.00
_cell.angle_gamma   90.00
#
_symmetry.space_group_name_H-M   'P 1'
#
loop_
_entity.id
_entity.type
_entity.pdbx_description
1 polymer ?
#
loop_
_entity_poly.entity_id
_entity_poly.type
_entity_poly.pdbx_seq_one_letter_code
_entity_poly.pdbx_strand_id
1 'polypeptide(L)'
;MAAAGASGGQTIGRSSFSRVAVSTAASSSTSAGVKLGPNGATFVSSGIPDLDRILGGGFLLGSVVMVMEDSDAPHHLLLLRSFMAQGVVHKQPLLFAGPMKEPRLFLGTLPAPVASSKEDGRQRVMGAGTSSDGRTSDEALRIAWQYKKYFGEDKTSHAEHKDNKQEFSNDFDLRKPLERHLLSSQNIECISTQDGDTLGELQDRCSTFLSKHLRKDGGNLIAGRIAIQSLCAPQCGYFEKDWDMVSFIRSLKAMVRSSNAVAVITFPNAILSSSFCKRWQHLADTLLSIKAIPDEDKDLAKLLTGYQDMVGFLHVHKVAQTNSQVLKFS
;
A
#
# COMPACT_ATOMS: atom_id res chain seq x y z
N MET A 1 36.29 70.14 -31.11
CA MET A 1 35.85 69.07 -32.05
C MET A 1 35.26 67.94 -31.22
N ALA A 2 33.98 67.63 -31.47
CA ALA A 2 33.22 66.36 -31.35
C ALA A 2 33.63 65.29 -30.30
N ALA A 3 32.78 64.40 -29.77
CA ALA A 3 31.34 64.21 -29.53
C ALA A 3 31.16 62.70 -29.22
N ALA A 4 30.23 62.35 -28.32
CA ALA A 4 29.60 61.02 -28.12
C ALA A 4 30.49 59.83 -27.70
N GLY A 5 30.08 58.82 -26.93
CA GLY A 5 28.78 58.41 -26.36
C GLY A 5 28.76 56.86 -26.20
N ALA A 6 28.02 56.37 -25.20
CA ALA A 6 27.54 54.98 -25.00
C ALA A 6 28.56 53.91 -24.55
N SER A 7 28.25 52.85 -23.80
CA SER A 7 27.12 52.39 -22.96
C SER A 7 27.47 50.98 -22.45
N GLY A 8 27.15 50.65 -21.19
CA GLY A 8 26.60 49.36 -20.76
C GLY A 8 27.43 48.06 -20.84
N GLY A 9 27.51 47.33 -19.71
CA GLY A 9 27.71 45.88 -19.73
C GLY A 9 28.47 45.30 -18.53
N GLN A 10 27.88 45.27 -17.34
CA GLN A 10 28.33 44.37 -16.27
C GLN A 10 27.99 42.93 -16.66
N THR A 11 29.00 42.08 -16.84
CA THR A 11 28.80 40.63 -17.02
C THR A 11 28.66 39.95 -15.66
N ILE A 12 27.43 39.60 -15.33
CA ILE A 12 27.06 38.67 -14.26
C ILE A 12 27.45 37.24 -14.68
N GLY A 13 28.08 36.51 -13.74
CA GLY A 13 27.79 35.10 -13.48
C GLY A 13 28.46 34.04 -14.35
N ARG A 14 29.40 33.30 -13.74
CA ARG A 14 29.45 31.83 -13.89
C ARG A 14 29.86 31.20 -12.56
N SER A 15 28.88 30.85 -11.73
CA SER A 15 29.07 29.85 -10.69
C SER A 15 29.28 28.50 -11.35
N SER A 16 30.43 27.88 -11.09
CA SER A 16 30.76 26.55 -11.59
C SER A 16 30.13 25.52 -10.67
N PHE A 17 28.88 25.12 -10.96
CA PHE A 17 28.32 23.90 -10.38
C PHE A 17 28.67 22.75 -11.32
N SER A 18 29.77 22.06 -11.00
CA SER A 18 30.05 20.75 -11.58
C SER A 18 29.00 19.76 -11.06
N ARG A 19 28.20 19.20 -11.97
CA ARG A 19 27.39 18.02 -11.66
C ARG A 19 28.36 16.88 -11.34
N VAL A 20 28.36 16.43 -10.09
CA VAL A 20 28.85 15.08 -9.78
C VAL A 20 27.94 14.13 -10.56
N ALA A 21 28.47 13.56 -11.63
CA ALA A 21 27.84 12.43 -12.27
C ALA A 21 27.75 11.34 -11.19
N VAL A 22 26.54 11.09 -10.70
CA VAL A 22 26.26 9.90 -9.91
C VAL A 22 26.60 8.74 -10.82
N SER A 23 27.73 8.08 -10.54
CA SER A 23 28.06 6.80 -11.14
C SER A 23 26.81 5.94 -11.03
N THR A 24 26.37 5.35 -12.14
CA THR A 24 25.37 4.29 -12.15
C THR A 24 25.80 3.21 -11.18
N ALA A 25 25.36 3.34 -9.93
CA ALA A 25 25.59 2.37 -8.90
C ALA A 25 24.90 1.10 -9.38
N ALA A 26 25.71 0.05 -9.47
CA ALA A 26 25.33 -1.30 -9.82
C ALA A 26 23.97 -1.67 -9.23
N SER A 27 23.20 -2.44 -9.99
CA SER A 27 21.95 -3.08 -9.58
C SER A 27 22.08 -3.69 -8.18
N SER A 28 21.77 -2.92 -7.14
CA SER A 28 21.49 -3.48 -5.84
C SER A 28 20.22 -4.29 -6.05
N SER A 29 20.28 -5.58 -5.71
CA SER A 29 19.09 -6.44 -5.71
C SER A 29 18.09 -5.82 -4.74
N THR A 30 17.20 -4.96 -5.25
CA THR A 30 16.10 -4.42 -4.47
C THR A 30 15.32 -5.61 -3.95
N SER A 31 15.17 -5.68 -2.63
CA SER A 31 14.39 -6.71 -1.97
C SER A 31 12.98 -6.77 -2.57
N ALA A 32 12.40 -7.97 -2.54
CA ALA A 32 11.03 -8.23 -2.97
C ALA A 32 10.06 -7.15 -2.46
N GLY A 33 9.30 -6.51 -3.35
CA GLY A 33 8.25 -5.58 -2.96
C GLY A 33 8.68 -4.21 -2.47
N VAL A 34 9.93 -3.81 -2.74
CA VAL A 34 10.43 -2.47 -2.42
C VAL A 34 10.78 -1.73 -3.70
N LYS A 35 10.25 -0.52 -3.86
CA LYS A 35 10.51 0.35 -5.00
C LYS A 35 11.24 1.61 -4.55
N LEU A 36 12.34 1.92 -5.23
CA LEU A 36 13.01 3.20 -5.09
C LEU A 36 12.27 4.24 -5.95
N GLY A 37 11.92 5.36 -5.33
CA GLY A 37 11.35 6.52 -5.99
C GLY A 37 12.36 7.67 -6.08
N PRO A 38 11.90 8.85 -6.55
CA PRO A 38 12.73 10.03 -6.65
C PRO A 38 13.31 10.44 -5.29
N ASN A 39 14.44 11.16 -5.30
CA ASN A 39 15.07 11.74 -4.11
C ASN A 39 15.46 10.72 -3.02
N GLY A 40 15.71 9.46 -3.40
CA GLY A 40 16.08 8.39 -2.47
C GLY A 40 14.93 7.92 -1.58
N ALA A 41 13.69 8.26 -1.91
CA ALA A 41 12.52 7.74 -1.23
C ALA A 41 12.33 6.25 -1.54
N THR A 42 11.91 5.48 -0.55
CA THR A 42 11.72 4.04 -0.69
C THR A 42 10.30 3.68 -0.31
N PHE A 43 9.61 2.95 -1.18
CA PHE A 43 8.19 2.65 -1.04
C PHE A 43 7.92 1.15 -0.98
N VAL A 44 6.83 0.78 -0.32
CA VAL A 44 6.22 -0.54 -0.37
C VAL A 44 4.82 -0.42 -0.96
N SER A 45 4.40 -1.44 -1.70
CA SER A 45 3.06 -1.47 -2.28
C SER A 45 1.98 -1.55 -1.19
N SER A 46 0.87 -0.85 -1.40
CA SER A 46 -0.38 -0.99 -0.63
C SER A 46 -1.12 -2.30 -0.90
N GLY A 47 -0.67 -3.09 -1.89
CA GLY A 47 -1.39 -4.26 -2.42
C GLY A 47 -2.49 -3.91 -3.41
N ILE A 48 -2.67 -2.63 -3.73
CA ILE A 48 -3.62 -2.15 -4.74
C ILE A 48 -2.83 -1.30 -5.75
N PRO A 49 -2.52 -1.81 -6.96
CA PRO A 49 -1.70 -1.10 -7.93
C PRO A 49 -2.18 0.32 -8.27
N ASP A 50 -3.50 0.52 -8.36
CA ASP A 50 -4.07 1.84 -8.66
C ASP A 50 -3.89 2.83 -7.51
N LEU A 51 -4.01 2.36 -6.26
CA LEU A 51 -3.71 3.20 -5.09
C LEU A 51 -2.23 3.57 -5.05
N ASP A 52 -1.34 2.62 -5.36
CA ASP A 52 0.08 2.90 -5.42
C ASP A 52 0.40 3.98 -6.46
N ARG A 53 -0.29 3.96 -7.60
CA ARG A 53 -0.17 4.99 -8.64
C ARG A 53 -0.69 6.35 -8.18
N ILE A 54 -1.86 6.39 -7.53
CA ILE A 54 -2.44 7.61 -6.94
C ILE A 54 -1.49 8.24 -5.91
N LEU A 55 -0.84 7.41 -5.08
CA LEU A 55 0.10 7.85 -4.05
C LEU A 55 1.52 8.16 -4.59
N GLY A 56 1.76 7.99 -5.89
CA GLY A 56 3.05 8.25 -6.51
C GLY A 56 4.13 7.21 -6.23
N GLY A 57 3.76 6.00 -5.81
CA GLY A 57 4.69 4.90 -5.57
C GLY A 57 4.30 3.91 -4.47
N GLY A 58 3.15 4.07 -3.81
CA GLY A 58 2.73 3.27 -2.66
C GLY A 58 3.01 3.97 -1.33
N PHE A 59 3.23 3.19 -0.27
CA PHE A 59 3.48 3.72 1.07
C PHE A 59 4.98 3.92 1.33
N LEU A 60 5.34 5.11 1.81
CA LEU A 60 6.72 5.48 2.11
C LEU A 60 7.25 4.68 3.31
N LEU A 61 8.44 4.08 3.20
CA LEU A 61 9.11 3.46 4.34
C LEU A 61 9.41 4.47 5.44
N GLY A 62 9.19 4.03 6.68
CA GLY A 62 9.28 4.86 7.88
C GLY A 62 8.14 5.87 8.02
N SER A 63 6.97 5.55 7.50
CA SER A 63 5.76 6.36 7.63
C SER A 63 4.61 5.62 8.31
N VAL A 64 3.71 6.40 8.92
CA VAL A 64 2.45 5.91 9.46
C VAL A 64 1.32 6.32 8.51
N VAL A 65 0.60 5.32 8.01
CA VAL A 65 -0.60 5.46 7.20
C VAL A 65 -1.81 5.28 8.10
N MET A 66 -2.70 6.26 8.12
CA MET A 66 -3.95 6.18 8.85
C MET A 66 -5.13 6.10 7.88
N VAL A 67 -6.07 5.21 8.16
CA VAL A 67 -7.26 4.96 7.35
C VAL A 67 -8.48 5.18 8.22
N MET A 68 -9.26 6.22 7.91
CA MET A 68 -10.56 6.44 8.53
C MET A 68 -11.54 5.42 7.97
N GLU A 69 -12.13 4.64 8.87
CA GLU A 69 -13.13 3.64 8.54
C GLU A 69 -14.47 4.31 8.22
N ASP A 70 -15.24 3.65 7.36
CA ASP A 70 -16.62 4.00 7.09
C ASP A 70 -17.53 3.29 8.12
N SER A 71 -18.59 3.96 8.56
CA SER A 71 -19.56 3.37 9.49
C SER A 71 -20.48 2.36 8.82
N ASP A 72 -20.70 2.53 7.51
CA ASP A 72 -21.79 1.87 6.81
C ASP A 72 -21.30 0.61 6.09
N ALA A 73 -20.05 0.62 5.59
CA ALA A 73 -19.46 -0.54 4.94
C ALA A 73 -17.99 -0.81 5.32
N PRO A 74 -17.58 -2.09 5.44
CA PRO A 74 -16.22 -2.46 5.86
C PRO A 74 -15.18 -2.40 4.72
N HIS A 75 -15.31 -1.46 3.78
CA HIS A 75 -14.42 -1.35 2.60
C HIS A 75 -12.96 -1.07 2.99
N HIS A 76 -12.70 -0.46 4.15
CA HIS A 76 -11.34 -0.29 4.68
C HIS A 76 -10.60 -1.62 4.88
N LEU A 77 -11.32 -2.72 5.10
CA LEU A 77 -10.70 -4.04 5.22
C LEU A 77 -10.14 -4.53 3.89
N LEU A 78 -10.66 -4.09 2.74
CA LEU A 78 -10.06 -4.42 1.45
C LEU A 78 -8.63 -3.88 1.38
N LEU A 79 -8.43 -2.62 1.75
CA LEU A 79 -7.12 -1.99 1.79
C LEU A 79 -6.20 -2.69 2.80
N LEU A 80 -6.69 -2.93 4.02
CA LEU A 80 -5.89 -3.57 5.07
C LEU A 80 -5.47 -5.00 4.68
N ARG A 81 -6.40 -5.79 4.13
CA ARG A 81 -6.11 -7.15 3.65
C ARG A 81 -5.14 -7.16 2.48
N SER A 82 -5.31 -6.26 1.51
CA SER A 82 -4.40 -6.15 0.37
C SER A 82 -2.98 -5.78 0.82
N PHE A 83 -2.87 -4.83 1.76
CA PHE A 83 -1.59 -4.43 2.34
C PHE A 83 -0.87 -5.58 3.04
N MET A 84 -1.61 -6.40 3.79
CA MET A 84 -1.05 -7.58 4.47
C MET A 84 -0.72 -8.71 3.48
N ALA A 85 -1.63 -9.04 2.57
CA ALA A 85 -1.42 -10.08 1.56
C ALA A 85 -0.18 -9.80 0.72
N GLN A 86 0.01 -8.55 0.30
CA GLN A 86 1.20 -8.11 -0.43
C GLN A 86 2.49 -8.33 0.37
N GLY A 87 2.46 -8.10 1.69
CA GLY A 87 3.57 -8.43 2.57
C GLY A 87 3.88 -9.92 2.59
N VAL A 88 2.84 -10.75 2.78
CA VAL A 88 2.99 -12.21 2.88
C VAL A 88 3.52 -12.80 1.57
N VAL A 89 2.99 -12.40 0.42
CA VAL A 89 3.46 -12.84 -0.92
C VAL A 89 4.93 -12.50 -1.12
N HIS A 90 5.39 -11.36 -0.61
CA HIS A 90 6.79 -10.94 -0.67
C HIS A 90 7.66 -11.47 0.48
N LYS A 91 7.11 -12.33 1.34
CA LYS A 91 7.81 -12.86 2.53
C LYS A 91 8.32 -11.76 3.45
N GLN A 92 7.67 -10.60 3.43
CA GLN A 92 7.97 -9.46 4.28
C GLN A 92 7.41 -9.72 5.69
N PRO A 93 8.16 -9.35 6.75
CA PRO A 93 7.67 -9.48 8.12
C PRO A 93 6.41 -8.67 8.36
N LEU A 94 5.44 -9.28 9.03
CA LEU A 94 4.12 -8.74 9.28
C LEU A 94 3.78 -8.84 10.77
N LEU A 95 3.45 -7.70 11.37
CA LEU A 95 2.80 -7.61 12.67
C LEU A 95 1.34 -7.21 12.45
N PHE A 96 0.40 -8.07 12.84
CA PHE A 96 -1.03 -7.79 12.78
C PHE A 96 -1.60 -7.66 14.19
N ALA A 97 -2.31 -6.58 14.47
CA ALA A 97 -3.08 -6.39 15.69
C ALA A 97 -4.54 -6.10 15.34
N GLY A 98 -5.48 -6.71 16.06
CA GLY A 98 -6.89 -6.47 15.83
C GLY A 98 -7.78 -6.77 17.05
N PRO A 99 -8.99 -6.20 17.07
CA PRO A 99 -9.90 -6.28 18.22
C PRO A 99 -10.69 -7.59 18.21
N MET A 100 -9.98 -8.72 18.26
CA MET A 100 -10.54 -10.07 18.26
C MET A 100 -9.68 -11.04 19.08
N LYS A 101 -10.30 -12.05 19.71
CA LYS A 101 -9.60 -13.05 20.53
C LYS A 101 -8.54 -13.85 19.76
N GLU A 102 -8.83 -14.18 18.50
CA GLU A 102 -7.93 -14.98 17.65
C GLU A 102 -7.57 -14.23 16.36
N PRO A 103 -6.64 -13.24 16.41
CA PRO A 103 -6.30 -12.42 15.24
C PRO A 103 -5.71 -13.22 14.08
N ARG A 104 -5.12 -14.40 14.36
CA ARG A 104 -4.59 -15.29 13.31
C ARG A 104 -5.68 -15.81 12.37
N LEU A 105 -6.93 -15.97 12.83
CA LEU A 105 -8.03 -16.40 11.97
C LEU A 105 -8.31 -15.38 10.87
N PHE A 106 -8.11 -14.09 11.15
CA PHE A 106 -8.27 -13.01 10.18
C PHE A 106 -7.35 -13.17 8.97
N LEU A 107 -6.15 -13.74 9.16
CA LEU A 107 -5.20 -13.98 8.07
C LEU A 107 -5.74 -14.95 7.01
N GLY A 108 -6.68 -15.84 7.38
CA GLY A 108 -7.38 -16.70 6.43
C GLY A 108 -8.29 -15.96 5.45
N THR A 109 -8.53 -14.66 5.68
CA THR A 109 -9.33 -13.79 4.81
C THR A 109 -8.48 -12.96 3.83
N LEU A 110 -7.15 -13.07 3.88
CA LEU A 110 -6.27 -12.36 2.95
C LEU A 110 -6.48 -12.90 1.53
N PRO A 111 -6.57 -12.04 0.50
CA PRO A 111 -6.81 -12.50 -0.86
C PRO A 111 -5.54 -13.12 -1.49
N ALA A 112 -5.74 -14.05 -2.42
CA ALA A 112 -4.67 -14.69 -3.18
C ALA A 112 -4.28 -13.89 -4.44
N PRO A 113 -3.00 -13.87 -4.85
CA PRO A 113 -2.61 -13.22 -6.09
C PRO A 113 -3.18 -13.98 -7.31
N VAL A 114 -3.61 -13.27 -8.36
CA VAL A 114 -4.23 -13.87 -9.56
C VAL A 114 -3.30 -14.89 -10.25
N ALA A 115 -1.98 -14.67 -10.15
CA ALA A 115 -0.95 -15.52 -10.76
C ALA A 115 -0.77 -16.91 -10.10
N SER A 116 -1.33 -17.17 -8.91
CA SER A 116 -1.19 -18.47 -8.24
C SER A 116 -1.88 -19.64 -8.95
N SER A 117 -2.64 -19.38 -10.01
CA SER A 117 -3.46 -20.39 -10.71
C SER A 117 -2.77 -21.12 -11.87
N LYS A 118 -1.50 -20.83 -12.17
CA LYS A 118 -0.83 -21.38 -13.38
C LYS A 118 -0.11 -22.72 -13.19
N GLU A 119 -0.02 -23.27 -11.98
CA GLU A 119 0.73 -24.52 -11.74
C GLU A 119 -0.15 -25.80 -11.74
N ASP A 120 -1.46 -25.70 -11.55
CA ASP A 120 -2.36 -26.88 -11.47
C ASP A 120 -3.02 -27.29 -12.81
N GLY A 121 -2.76 -26.59 -13.91
CA GLY A 121 -3.42 -26.83 -15.21
C GLY A 121 -2.73 -27.82 -16.14
N ARG A 122 -1.55 -28.37 -15.80
CA ARG A 122 -0.75 -29.19 -16.72
C ARG A 122 -0.73 -30.69 -16.44
N GLN A 123 -1.52 -31.17 -15.49
CA GLN A 123 -1.55 -32.61 -15.19
C GLN A 123 -2.98 -33.09 -14.92
N ARG A 124 -3.81 -33.13 -15.98
CA ARG A 124 -5.03 -33.98 -16.08
C ARG A 124 -5.75 -33.79 -17.43
N VAL A 125 -5.06 -34.04 -18.55
CA VAL A 125 -5.74 -34.41 -19.80
C VAL A 125 -4.94 -35.53 -20.46
N MET A 126 -4.95 -36.70 -19.83
CA MET A 126 -4.68 -37.98 -20.49
C MET A 126 -5.69 -38.98 -19.92
N GLY A 127 -6.62 -39.41 -20.77
CA GLY A 127 -7.50 -40.55 -20.51
C GLY A 127 -8.98 -40.21 -20.36
N ALA A 128 -9.69 -40.11 -21.48
CA ALA A 128 -10.97 -40.80 -21.73
C ALA A 128 -11.57 -40.28 -23.05
N GLY A 129 -11.63 -41.15 -24.06
CA GLY A 129 -12.42 -40.87 -25.25
C GLY A 129 -13.91 -41.01 -24.97
N THR A 130 -14.72 -40.16 -25.61
CA THR A 130 -15.90 -40.51 -26.44
C THR A 130 -16.63 -39.21 -26.83
N SER A 131 -16.61 -38.91 -28.13
CA SER A 131 -17.65 -38.23 -28.94
C SER A 131 -18.71 -37.32 -28.28
N SER A 132 -18.72 -36.02 -28.62
CA SER A 132 -19.81 -35.34 -29.38
C SER A 132 -19.66 -33.80 -29.37
N ASP A 133 -19.83 -33.19 -30.55
CA ASP A 133 -20.03 -31.78 -30.92
C ASP A 133 -19.27 -30.65 -30.18
N GLY A 134 -18.12 -30.26 -30.74
CA GLY A 134 -17.31 -29.12 -30.32
C GLY A 134 -17.03 -28.11 -31.44
N ARG A 135 -18.05 -27.58 -32.12
CA ARG A 135 -17.85 -26.60 -33.22
C ARG A 135 -18.17 -25.14 -32.87
N THR A 136 -18.86 -24.84 -31.78
CA THR A 136 -19.32 -23.46 -31.49
C THR A 136 -18.42 -22.67 -30.53
N SER A 137 -17.64 -23.34 -29.67
CA SER A 137 -16.72 -22.67 -28.71
C SER A 137 -15.47 -22.11 -29.38
N ASP A 138 -14.95 -22.81 -30.40
CA ASP A 138 -13.66 -22.48 -31.01
C ASP A 138 -13.78 -21.28 -31.97
N GLU A 139 -14.98 -21.06 -32.51
CA GLU A 139 -15.29 -19.94 -33.39
C GLU A 139 -15.46 -18.63 -32.61
N ALA A 140 -16.09 -18.67 -31.42
CA ALA A 140 -16.21 -17.51 -30.54
C ALA A 140 -14.84 -16.97 -30.07
N LEU A 141 -13.89 -17.87 -29.78
CA LEU A 141 -12.51 -17.52 -29.41
C LEU A 141 -11.73 -16.91 -30.58
N ARG A 142 -12.01 -17.35 -31.82
CA ARG A 142 -11.43 -16.76 -33.04
C ARG A 142 -12.02 -15.39 -33.34
N ILE A 143 -13.32 -15.20 -33.13
CA ILE A 143 -14.01 -13.91 -33.30
C ILE A 143 -13.46 -12.88 -32.30
N ALA A 144 -13.30 -13.25 -31.02
CA ALA A 144 -12.71 -12.38 -30.01
C ALA A 144 -11.25 -11.97 -30.35
N TRP A 145 -10.47 -12.88 -30.94
CA TRP A 145 -9.11 -12.60 -31.40
C TRP A 145 -9.04 -11.63 -32.58
N GLN A 146 -10.02 -11.68 -33.48
CA GLN A 146 -10.04 -10.81 -34.67
C GLN A 146 -10.36 -9.35 -34.35
N TYR A 147 -11.19 -9.08 -33.33
CA TYR A 147 -11.47 -7.70 -32.90
C TYR A 147 -10.29 -6.99 -32.24
N LYS A 148 -9.25 -7.72 -31.82
CA LYS A 148 -7.99 -7.15 -31.29
C LYS A 148 -7.31 -6.17 -32.27
N LYS A 149 -7.58 -6.28 -33.58
CA LYS A 149 -7.03 -5.39 -34.60
C LYS A 149 -7.73 -4.02 -34.67
N TYR A 150 -8.95 -3.91 -34.13
CA TYR A 150 -9.77 -2.69 -34.19
C TYR A 150 -9.72 -1.85 -32.90
N PHE A 151 -9.20 -2.41 -31.80
CA PHE A 151 -8.79 -1.62 -30.65
C PHE A 151 -7.41 -1.03 -30.96
N GLY A 152 -7.39 0.27 -31.27
CA GLY A 152 -6.18 1.00 -31.61
C GLY A 152 -5.05 0.76 -30.61
N GLU A 153 -3.83 0.75 -31.13
CA GLU A 153 -2.58 0.64 -30.37
C GLU A 153 -2.40 1.81 -29.39
N ASP A 154 -3.06 1.75 -28.23
CA ASP A 154 -2.54 2.42 -27.04
C ASP A 154 -1.57 1.45 -26.37
N LYS A 155 -0.29 1.80 -26.51
CA LYS A 155 0.90 1.06 -26.06
C LYS A 155 0.79 0.61 -24.60
N THR A 156 0.26 -0.58 -24.37
CA THR A 156 0.53 -1.40 -23.18
C THR A 156 1.64 -2.38 -23.54
N SER A 157 2.86 -1.85 -23.62
CA SER A 157 4.07 -2.65 -23.78
C SER A 157 4.37 -3.41 -22.48
N HIS A 158 3.74 -4.57 -22.26
CA HIS A 158 4.23 -5.57 -21.31
C HIS A 158 3.92 -6.99 -21.83
N ALA A 159 4.56 -7.33 -22.95
CA ALA A 159 4.92 -8.71 -23.23
C ALA A 159 6.44 -8.73 -23.51
N GLU A 160 7.14 -9.58 -22.74
CA GLU A 160 8.51 -10.06 -22.99
C GLU A 160 9.68 -9.14 -22.62
N HIS A 161 9.88 -9.00 -21.31
CA HIS A 161 11.21 -9.24 -20.71
C HIS A 161 11.02 -10.06 -19.44
N LYS A 162 11.11 -11.39 -19.60
CA LYS A 162 11.05 -12.36 -18.51
C LYS A 162 12.39 -12.40 -17.79
N ASP A 163 12.74 -11.29 -17.17
CA ASP A 163 13.72 -11.29 -16.09
C ASP A 163 12.96 -11.69 -14.82
N ASN A 164 13.58 -12.47 -13.94
CA ASN A 164 12.97 -13.06 -12.74
C ASN A 164 12.76 -11.98 -11.64
N LYS A 165 12.26 -10.80 -12.04
CA LYS A 165 12.01 -9.64 -11.20
C LYS A 165 10.67 -9.83 -10.51
N GLN A 166 10.73 -10.09 -9.22
CA GLN A 166 9.58 -10.07 -8.33
C GLN A 166 8.82 -8.74 -8.51
N GLU A 167 7.54 -8.81 -8.83
CA GLU A 167 6.72 -7.62 -9.11
C GLU A 167 6.57 -6.75 -7.85
N PHE A 168 6.47 -5.43 -8.02
CA PHE A 168 6.33 -4.51 -6.89
C PHE A 168 4.97 -4.64 -6.18
N SER A 169 3.92 -4.84 -6.97
CA SER A 169 2.52 -5.01 -6.56
C SER A 169 1.93 -6.21 -7.31
N ASN A 170 1.09 -7.01 -6.65
CA ASN A 170 0.36 -8.10 -7.30
C ASN A 170 -1.11 -7.72 -7.45
N ASP A 171 -1.77 -8.26 -8.49
CA ASP A 171 -3.23 -8.26 -8.56
C ASP A 171 -3.78 -9.39 -7.69
N PHE A 172 -4.81 -9.09 -6.89
CA PHE A 172 -5.42 -10.03 -5.94
C PHE A 172 -6.83 -10.44 -6.37
N ASP A 173 -7.12 -11.74 -6.35
CA ASP A 173 -8.50 -12.26 -6.51
C ASP A 173 -9.18 -12.30 -5.13
N LEU A 174 -10.07 -11.34 -4.89
CA LEU A 174 -10.80 -11.18 -3.63
C LEU A 174 -11.72 -12.37 -3.29
N ARG A 175 -12.01 -13.23 -4.27
CA ARG A 175 -12.87 -14.40 -4.09
C ARG A 175 -12.10 -15.61 -3.56
N LYS A 176 -10.77 -15.57 -3.57
CA LYS A 176 -9.91 -16.69 -3.19
C LYS A 176 -9.03 -16.30 -2.01
N PRO A 177 -9.09 -17.05 -0.88
CA PRO A 177 -8.19 -16.82 0.22
C PRO A 177 -6.77 -17.25 -0.13
N LEU A 178 -5.79 -16.61 0.51
CA LEU A 178 -4.36 -16.91 0.38
C LEU A 178 -4.07 -18.32 0.90
N GLU A 179 -3.08 -18.97 0.28
CA GLU A 179 -2.71 -20.34 0.64
C GLU A 179 -2.15 -20.44 2.06
N ARG A 180 -2.62 -21.45 2.81
CA ARG A 180 -2.28 -21.64 4.23
C ARG A 180 -0.79 -21.82 4.50
N HIS A 181 -0.06 -22.37 3.54
CA HIS A 181 1.38 -22.60 3.67
C HIS A 181 2.16 -21.26 3.75
N LEU A 182 1.70 -20.21 3.05
CA LEU A 182 2.28 -18.86 3.13
C LEU A 182 2.00 -18.20 4.49
N LEU A 183 0.84 -18.48 5.08
CA LEU A 183 0.43 -17.97 6.39
C LEU A 183 1.15 -18.64 7.56
N SER A 184 1.76 -19.80 7.32
CA SER A 184 2.55 -20.54 8.32
C SER A 184 4.00 -20.03 8.40
N SER A 185 4.33 -18.93 7.71
CA SER A 185 5.65 -18.30 7.71
C SER A 185 6.03 -17.78 9.10
N GLN A 186 7.29 -17.99 9.51
CA GLN A 186 7.81 -17.53 10.82
C GLN A 186 7.84 -16.00 10.99
N ASN A 187 7.58 -15.25 9.93
CA ASN A 187 7.67 -13.80 9.90
C ASN A 187 6.34 -13.10 10.20
N ILE A 188 5.29 -13.84 10.61
CA ILE A 188 3.96 -13.29 10.91
C ILE A 188 3.67 -13.37 12.40
N GLU A 189 3.43 -12.21 13.00
CA GLU A 189 3.10 -12.04 14.39
C GLU A 189 1.69 -11.47 14.51
N CYS A 190 0.90 -11.97 15.47
CA CYS A 190 -0.49 -11.58 15.68
C CYS A 190 -0.74 -11.28 17.15
N ILE A 191 -1.46 -10.19 17.44
CA ILE A 191 -1.75 -9.71 18.80
C ILE A 191 -3.23 -9.34 18.90
N SER A 192 -3.88 -9.77 19.98
CA SER A 192 -5.23 -9.32 20.29
C SER A 192 -5.18 -7.96 20.98
N THR A 193 -6.06 -7.04 20.61
CA THR A 193 -6.26 -5.79 21.36
C THR A 193 -7.42 -5.88 22.36
N GLN A 194 -8.08 -7.04 22.48
CA GLN A 194 -9.18 -7.25 23.45
C GLN A 194 -8.66 -7.57 24.85
N ASP A 195 -7.55 -8.31 24.95
CA ASP A 195 -7.13 -8.96 26.20
C ASP A 195 -6.38 -8.01 27.17
N GLY A 196 -5.96 -6.83 26.69
CA GLY A 196 -5.15 -5.89 27.46
C GLY A 196 -5.89 -4.60 27.81
N ASP A 197 -5.90 -4.23 29.09
CA ASP A 197 -6.47 -2.97 29.57
C ASP A 197 -5.65 -1.74 29.16
N THR A 198 -4.42 -1.92 28.64
CA THR A 198 -3.51 -0.84 28.25
C THR A 198 -2.89 -1.10 26.89
N LEU A 199 -2.38 -0.04 26.24
CA LEU A 199 -1.61 -0.17 25.00
C LEU A 199 -0.16 -0.64 25.22
N GLY A 200 0.25 -0.95 26.45
CA GLY A 200 1.63 -1.31 26.80
C GLY A 200 2.13 -2.53 26.03
N GLU A 201 1.36 -3.62 26.03
CA GLU A 201 1.72 -4.83 25.28
C GLU A 201 1.86 -4.54 23.78
N LEU A 202 0.86 -3.86 23.18
CA LEU A 202 0.92 -3.51 21.76
C LEU A 202 2.16 -2.65 21.44
N GLN A 203 2.52 -1.71 22.31
CA GLN A 203 3.70 -0.87 22.18
C GLN A 203 4.99 -1.68 22.25
N ASP A 204 5.12 -2.59 23.22
CA ASP A 204 6.29 -3.44 23.39
C ASP A 204 6.50 -4.38 22.20
N ARG A 205 5.40 -4.93 21.66
CA ARG A 205 5.46 -5.79 20.48
C ARG A 205 5.81 -5.00 19.22
N CYS A 206 5.26 -3.80 19.04
CA CYS A 206 5.68 -2.90 17.95
C CYS A 206 7.18 -2.55 18.06
N SER A 207 7.66 -2.22 19.26
CA SER A 207 9.08 -1.93 19.52
C SER A 207 9.98 -3.12 19.20
N THR A 208 9.60 -4.32 19.68
CA THR A 208 10.32 -5.57 19.42
C THR A 208 10.34 -5.90 17.93
N PHE A 209 9.22 -5.72 17.24
CA PHE A 209 9.14 -5.91 15.79
C PHE A 209 10.05 -4.92 15.04
N LEU A 210 9.99 -3.64 15.38
CA LEU A 210 10.72 -2.58 14.67
C LEU A 210 12.24 -2.63 14.92
N SER A 211 12.68 -3.05 16.11
CA SER A 211 14.11 -3.20 16.43
C SER A 211 14.83 -4.20 15.51
N LYS A 212 14.11 -5.21 15.00
CA LYS A 212 14.63 -6.19 14.03
C LYS A 212 14.78 -5.61 12.61
N HIS A 213 14.14 -4.46 12.33
CA HIS A 213 14.04 -3.85 11.00
C HIS A 213 14.60 -2.43 10.96
N LEU A 214 15.63 -2.14 11.77
CA LEU A 214 16.27 -0.83 11.79
C LEU A 214 16.92 -0.52 10.43
N ARG A 215 16.95 0.77 10.04
CA ARG A 215 17.68 1.22 8.86
C ARG A 215 19.18 0.96 9.05
N LYS A 216 19.73 -0.02 8.34
CA LYS A 216 21.16 -0.28 8.25
C LYS A 216 21.65 0.16 6.87
N ASP A 217 22.70 0.97 6.82
CA ASP A 217 23.37 1.31 5.57
C ASP A 217 24.07 0.06 5.02
N GLY A 218 23.67 -0.38 3.81
CA GLY A 218 24.37 -1.43 3.06
C GLY A 218 23.88 -2.87 3.21
N GLY A 219 22.73 -3.14 3.84
CA GLY A 219 22.15 -4.49 3.95
C GLY A 219 20.99 -4.76 2.97
N ASN A 220 20.66 -6.05 2.75
CA ASN A 220 19.41 -6.45 2.07
C ASN A 220 18.21 -5.86 2.81
N LEU A 221 17.47 -4.98 2.13
CA LEU A 221 16.45 -4.14 2.75
C LEU A 221 15.12 -4.89 2.90
N ILE A 222 14.97 -5.75 3.90
CA ILE A 222 13.66 -6.40 4.14
C ILE A 222 12.70 -5.38 4.77
N ALA A 223 11.62 -5.05 4.06
CA ALA A 223 10.61 -4.13 4.57
C ALA A 223 9.66 -4.82 5.56
N GLY A 224 9.46 -4.23 6.73
CA GLY A 224 8.47 -4.66 7.72
C GLY A 224 7.10 -4.00 7.51
N ARG A 225 6.03 -4.71 7.87
CA ARG A 225 4.66 -4.20 7.83
C ARG A 225 4.00 -4.35 9.19
N ILE A 226 3.43 -3.27 9.68
CA ILE A 226 2.55 -3.28 10.85
C ILE A 226 1.14 -2.94 10.36
N ALA A 227 0.17 -3.78 10.70
CA ALA A 227 -1.23 -3.61 10.38
C ALA A 227 -2.02 -3.61 11.69
N ILE A 228 -2.63 -2.49 12.05
CA ILE A 228 -3.46 -2.37 13.24
C ILE A 228 -4.88 -2.09 12.78
N GLN A 229 -5.75 -3.06 13.00
CA GLN A 229 -7.17 -2.94 12.70
C GLN A 229 -7.88 -2.22 13.84
N SER A 230 -8.68 -1.22 13.49
CA SER A 230 -9.66 -0.56 14.33
C SER A 230 -9.14 -0.19 15.73
N LEU A 231 -8.04 0.59 15.77
CA LEU A 231 -7.29 0.88 17.00
C LEU A 231 -8.16 1.43 18.15
N CYS A 232 -9.25 2.16 17.86
CA CYS A 232 -10.16 2.68 18.90
C CYS A 232 -11.51 1.94 18.96
N ALA A 233 -11.62 0.71 18.45
CA ALA A 233 -12.88 -0.01 18.46
C ALA A 233 -13.39 -0.28 19.89
N PRO A 234 -14.72 -0.31 20.13
CA PRO A 234 -15.29 -0.61 21.45
C PRO A 234 -14.86 -1.95 22.05
N GLN A 235 -14.41 -2.89 21.22
CA GLN A 235 -13.92 -4.19 21.66
C GLN A 235 -12.46 -4.16 22.16
N CYS A 236 -11.73 -3.06 21.99
CA CYS A 236 -10.37 -2.91 22.54
C CYS A 236 -10.43 -2.76 24.06
N GLY A 237 -9.55 -3.45 24.80
CA GLY A 237 -9.51 -3.34 26.28
C GLY A 237 -9.10 -1.96 26.81
N TYR A 238 -8.55 -1.11 25.94
CA TYR A 238 -8.18 0.29 26.22
C TYR A 238 -9.13 1.31 25.57
N PHE A 239 -10.36 0.91 25.23
CA PHE A 239 -11.41 1.82 24.74
C PHE A 239 -11.60 3.02 25.70
N GLU A 240 -11.94 4.19 25.15
CA GLU A 240 -12.06 5.49 25.86
C GLU A 240 -10.75 6.06 26.46
N LYS A 241 -9.60 5.37 26.33
CA LYS A 241 -8.28 5.90 26.74
C LYS A 241 -7.66 6.74 25.62
N ASP A 242 -8.36 7.79 25.21
CA ASP A 242 -8.01 8.62 24.04
C ASP A 242 -6.59 9.18 24.09
N TRP A 243 -6.14 9.64 25.26
CA TRP A 243 -4.78 10.16 25.43
C TRP A 243 -3.71 9.08 25.33
N ASP A 244 -3.97 7.87 25.84
CA ASP A 244 -3.06 6.75 25.74
C ASP A 244 -2.93 6.31 24.27
N MET A 245 -4.03 6.29 23.52
CA MET A 245 -4.00 6.00 22.09
C MET A 245 -3.22 7.06 21.30
N VAL A 246 -3.41 8.35 21.60
CA VAL A 246 -2.61 9.44 20.99
C VAL A 246 -1.12 9.31 21.31
N SER A 247 -0.80 8.97 22.56
CA SER A 247 0.58 8.73 23.01
C SER A 247 1.21 7.55 22.27
N PHE A 248 0.47 6.44 22.15
CA PHE A 248 0.87 5.26 21.40
C PHE A 248 1.14 5.58 19.93
N ILE A 249 0.22 6.24 19.22
CA ILE A 249 0.40 6.59 17.79
C ILE A 249 1.64 7.45 17.61
N ARG A 250 1.87 8.42 18.52
CA ARG A 250 3.07 9.25 18.50
C ARG A 250 4.34 8.43 18.70
N SER A 251 4.36 7.52 19.68
CA SER A 251 5.50 6.65 19.96
C SER A 251 5.78 5.72 18.77
N LEU A 252 4.75 5.07 18.23
CA LEU A 252 4.85 4.21 17.06
C LEU A 252 5.42 4.98 15.86
N LYS A 253 4.93 6.19 15.60
CA LYS A 253 5.45 7.05 14.53
C LYS A 253 6.95 7.32 14.70
N ALA A 254 7.40 7.63 15.92
CA ALA A 254 8.80 7.87 16.19
C ALA A 254 9.66 6.62 15.91
N MET A 255 9.20 5.44 16.35
CA MET A 255 9.90 4.17 16.10
C MET A 255 9.91 3.77 14.62
N VAL A 256 8.78 3.94 13.93
CA VAL A 256 8.65 3.59 12.51
C VAL A 256 9.61 4.45 11.67
N ARG A 257 9.77 5.74 11.99
CA ARG A 257 10.60 6.68 11.23
C ARG A 257 12.07 6.30 11.10
N SER A 258 12.64 5.57 12.06
CA SER A 258 14.03 5.06 12.03
C SER A 258 14.15 3.62 11.50
N SER A 259 13.03 3.00 11.12
CA SER A 259 12.95 1.61 10.64
C SER A 259 12.71 1.53 9.13
N ASN A 260 12.94 0.34 8.58
CA ASN A 260 12.52 -0.07 7.25
C ASN A 260 11.10 -0.68 7.29
N ALA A 261 10.15 -0.01 7.95
CA ALA A 261 8.78 -0.50 8.07
C ALA A 261 7.73 0.55 7.74
N VAL A 262 6.52 0.10 7.44
CA VAL A 262 5.31 0.93 7.35
C VAL A 262 4.28 0.43 8.33
N ALA A 263 3.63 1.35 9.05
CA ALA A 263 2.48 1.03 9.89
C ALA A 263 1.20 1.56 9.22
N VAL A 264 0.25 0.67 8.98
CA VAL A 264 -1.11 1.00 8.55
C VAL A 264 -2.04 0.81 9.75
N ILE A 265 -2.74 1.88 10.13
CA ILE A 265 -3.72 1.87 11.23
C ILE A 265 -5.08 2.22 10.65
N THR A 266 -6.07 1.35 10.83
CA THR A 266 -7.47 1.70 10.61
C THR A 266 -8.11 2.12 11.92
N PHE A 267 -9.05 3.06 11.86
CA PHE A 267 -9.80 3.49 13.04
C PHE A 267 -11.20 4.00 12.70
N PRO A 268 -12.23 3.62 13.48
CA PRO A 268 -13.58 4.15 13.34
C PRO A 268 -13.62 5.60 13.81
N ASN A 269 -13.52 6.54 12.88
CA ASN A 269 -13.46 7.96 13.21
C ASN A 269 -14.78 8.51 13.79
N ALA A 270 -15.91 7.85 13.53
CA ALA A 270 -17.24 8.25 13.98
C ALA A 270 -17.43 8.18 15.51
N ILE A 271 -16.65 7.34 16.18
CA ILE A 271 -16.70 7.19 17.65
C ILE A 271 -15.68 8.07 18.38
N LEU A 272 -14.78 8.72 17.65
CA LEU A 272 -13.83 9.67 18.24
C LEU A 272 -14.46 11.06 18.32
N SER A 273 -14.15 11.81 19.38
CA SER A 273 -14.49 13.24 19.41
C SER A 273 -13.80 13.98 18.26
N SER A 274 -14.38 15.09 17.81
CA SER A 274 -13.82 15.91 16.73
C SER A 274 -12.37 16.33 17.00
N SER A 275 -12.07 16.68 18.26
CA SER A 275 -10.73 17.03 18.72
C SER A 275 -9.74 15.87 18.60
N PHE A 276 -10.11 14.67 19.05
CA PHE A 276 -9.22 13.50 18.94
C PHE A 276 -9.05 13.04 17.50
N CYS A 277 -10.14 13.01 16.72
CA CYS A 277 -10.09 12.70 15.31
C CYS A 277 -9.10 13.62 14.57
N LYS A 278 -9.12 14.93 14.82
CA LYS A 278 -8.13 15.87 14.25
C LYS A 278 -6.70 15.61 14.74
N ARG A 279 -6.50 15.32 16.02
CA ARG A 279 -5.16 14.95 16.55
C ARG A 279 -4.59 13.72 15.83
N TRP A 280 -5.41 12.70 15.59
CA TRP A 280 -5.02 11.49 14.86
C TRP A 280 -4.67 11.82 13.41
N GLN A 281 -5.50 12.59 12.72
CA GLN A 281 -5.24 13.07 11.36
C GLN A 281 -3.89 13.82 11.24
N HIS A 282 -3.52 14.63 12.25
CA HIS A 282 -2.23 15.32 12.26
C HIS A 282 -1.03 14.39 12.48
N LEU A 283 -1.21 13.29 13.21
CA LEU A 283 -0.16 12.29 13.44
C LEU A 283 0.11 11.44 12.20
N ALA A 284 -0.88 11.23 11.34
CA ALA A 284 -0.71 10.50 10.08
C ALA A 284 0.35 11.14 9.17
N ASP A 285 1.19 10.33 8.51
CA ASP A 285 2.02 10.80 7.39
C ASP A 285 1.22 10.73 6.09
N THR A 286 0.47 9.64 5.90
CA THR A 286 -0.55 9.49 4.86
C THR A 286 -1.91 9.26 5.51
N LEU A 287 -2.93 9.98 5.08
CA LEU A 287 -4.29 9.88 5.62
C LEU A 287 -5.28 9.58 4.50
N LEU A 288 -5.96 8.46 4.63
CA LEU A 288 -6.97 7.98 3.71
C LEU A 288 -8.33 7.93 4.43
N SER A 289 -9.42 8.10 3.69
CA SER A 289 -10.74 7.67 4.16
C SER A 289 -11.44 6.91 3.07
N ILE A 290 -12.14 5.86 3.46
CA ILE A 290 -12.99 5.12 2.56
C ILE A 290 -14.43 5.40 2.98
N LYS A 291 -15.32 5.58 2.01
CA LYS A 291 -16.75 5.85 2.24
C LYS A 291 -17.60 4.99 1.32
N ALA A 292 -18.65 4.37 1.84
CA ALA A 292 -19.66 3.74 0.99
C ALA A 292 -20.33 4.78 0.09
N ILE A 293 -20.76 4.34 -1.09
CA ILE A 293 -21.66 5.12 -1.92
C ILE A 293 -23.09 4.84 -1.42
N PRO A 294 -23.88 5.88 -1.10
CA PRO A 294 -25.29 5.68 -0.78
C PRO A 294 -26.02 5.10 -2.00
N ASP A 295 -26.86 4.08 -1.81
CA ASP A 295 -27.53 3.33 -2.90
C ASP A 295 -28.43 4.18 -3.83
N GLU A 296 -28.70 5.45 -3.50
CA GLU A 296 -29.67 6.30 -4.20
C GLU A 296 -29.22 7.75 -4.46
N ASP A 297 -27.92 8.00 -4.64
CA ASP A 297 -27.47 9.35 -5.02
C ASP A 297 -27.67 9.61 -6.53
N LYS A 298 -28.88 10.07 -6.88
CA LYS A 298 -29.29 10.39 -8.26
C LYS A 298 -28.43 11.46 -8.92
N ASP A 299 -27.81 12.34 -8.14
CA ASP A 299 -26.98 13.41 -8.68
C ASP A 299 -25.58 12.86 -8.99
N LEU A 300 -25.02 12.05 -8.10
CA LEU A 300 -23.77 11.33 -8.39
C LEU A 300 -23.91 10.36 -9.56
N ALA A 301 -25.03 9.64 -9.66
CA ALA A 301 -25.30 8.69 -10.74
C ALA A 301 -25.29 9.34 -12.14
N LYS A 302 -25.63 10.64 -12.22
CA LYS A 302 -25.56 11.41 -13.47
C LYS A 302 -24.14 11.89 -13.78
N LEU A 303 -23.33 12.15 -12.76
CA LEU A 303 -21.99 12.71 -12.89
C LEU A 303 -20.92 11.65 -13.16
N LEU A 304 -21.10 10.44 -12.63
CA LEU A 304 -20.09 9.38 -12.66
C LEU A 304 -20.49 8.29 -13.66
N THR A 305 -19.63 8.08 -14.65
CA THR A 305 -19.76 6.93 -15.57
C THR A 305 -19.48 5.64 -14.81
N GLY A 306 -20.36 4.64 -14.97
CA GLY A 306 -20.23 3.38 -14.23
C GLY A 306 -20.56 3.47 -12.74
N TYR A 307 -21.36 4.46 -12.31
CA TYR A 307 -21.79 4.59 -10.91
C TYR A 307 -22.36 3.29 -10.30
N GLN A 308 -23.10 2.52 -11.10
CA GLN A 308 -23.66 1.21 -10.70
C GLN A 308 -22.59 0.16 -10.36
N ASP A 309 -21.37 0.30 -10.89
CA ASP A 309 -20.26 -0.61 -10.63
C ASP A 309 -19.35 -0.13 -9.48
N MET A 310 -19.60 1.09 -8.96
CA MET A 310 -18.81 1.67 -7.88
C MET A 310 -19.38 1.23 -6.52
N VAL A 311 -18.51 0.73 -5.67
CA VAL A 311 -18.88 0.28 -4.31
C VAL A 311 -18.56 1.31 -3.22
N GLY A 312 -17.71 2.30 -3.51
CA GLY A 312 -17.27 3.27 -2.52
C GLY A 312 -16.29 4.29 -3.07
N PHE A 313 -16.08 5.36 -2.31
CA PHE A 313 -15.05 6.36 -2.55
C PHE A 313 -13.82 6.14 -1.69
N LEU A 314 -12.66 6.36 -2.30
CA LEU A 314 -11.41 6.56 -1.59
C LEU A 314 -11.06 8.06 -1.64
N HIS A 315 -10.92 8.69 -0.48
CA HIS A 315 -10.40 10.05 -0.38
C HIS A 315 -8.97 10.02 0.16
N VAL A 316 -8.09 10.75 -0.53
CA VAL A 316 -6.72 11.00 -0.09
C VAL A 316 -6.68 12.37 0.57
N HIS A 317 -6.61 12.41 1.91
CA HIS A 317 -6.58 13.66 2.68
C HIS A 317 -5.16 14.19 2.86
N LYS A 318 -4.18 13.28 2.93
CA LYS A 318 -2.77 13.60 3.14
C LYS A 318 -1.91 12.52 2.52
N VAL A 319 -0.79 12.91 1.91
CA VAL A 319 0.24 11.99 1.40
C VAL A 319 1.56 12.31 2.08
N ALA A 320 2.32 11.27 2.43
CA ALA A 320 3.64 11.43 3.05
C ALA A 320 4.57 12.24 2.13
N GLN A 321 5.14 13.33 2.67
CA GLN A 321 6.07 14.16 1.92
C GLN A 321 7.49 13.59 1.99
N THR A 322 8.09 13.32 0.84
CA THR A 322 9.51 12.96 0.72
C THR A 322 10.32 14.24 0.52
N ASN A 323 11.07 14.66 1.55
CA ASN A 323 11.96 15.83 1.51
C ASN A 323 11.39 17.00 0.70
N SER A 324 10.39 17.71 1.23
CA SER A 324 10.15 19.07 0.80
C SER A 324 11.36 19.89 1.23
N GLN A 325 12.33 20.09 0.32
CA GLN A 325 13.29 21.19 0.44
C GLN A 325 12.52 22.50 0.24
N VAL A 326 11.64 22.81 1.18
CA VAL A 326 11.24 24.19 1.42
C VAL A 326 12.19 24.66 2.50
N LEU A 327 13.15 25.50 2.10
CA LEU A 327 13.92 26.31 3.02
C LEU A 327 12.93 27.00 3.96
N LYS A 328 12.85 26.54 5.21
CA LYS A 328 12.25 27.35 6.26
C LYS A 328 13.22 28.50 6.49
N PHE A 329 12.94 29.63 5.86
CA PHE A 329 13.48 30.90 6.31
C PHE A 329 12.88 31.14 7.70
N SER A 330 13.68 30.84 8.72
CA SER A 330 13.55 31.39 10.06
C SER A 330 14.35 32.67 10.13
#